data_AF-A0A067N666-F1
#
_entry.id   AF-A0A067N666-F1
#
_cell.length_a   1.000
_cell.length_b   1.000
_cell.length_c   1.000
_cell.angle_alpha   90.00
_cell.angle_beta   90.00
_cell.angle_gamma   90.00
#
_symmetry.space_group_name_H-M   'P 1'
#
loop_
_entity.id
_entity.type
_entity.pdbx_description
1 polymer ?
#
loop_
_entity_poly.entity_id
_entity_poly.type
_entity_poly.pdbx_seq_one_letter_code
_entity_poly.pdbx_strand_id
1 'polypeptide(L)'
;MNVPSSLAMIRIAYQDPVEQNHAYAWYASAGAIGNVLGFIIGGVLTARTTWRWVHYLIAIAVIPTSILAWFILPNPVPKTDKRRGIDLPGVLTLTAGLILFVYAISASSDSGWGSPQVITTLVLSVVVMGAFFGVERINFIPLFFYGWTAYWWLLGMELQLVDVFTQLWHDSSLIAAVRCIPLGPSGVLSCYLAGKYVTRAPHTLLIGGPTLMAVASILFALGDTPDKYWSHIFTGLIIGHMGMGGVYVGCTTMIM
;
A
#
# COMPACT_ATOMS: atom_id res chain seq x y z
N MET A 1 -12.55 3.63 -10.77
CA MET A 1 -12.82 2.30 -10.18
C MET A 1 -11.78 2.09 -9.10
N ASN A 2 -12.18 1.85 -7.84
CA ASN A 2 -11.23 1.71 -6.74
C ASN A 2 -10.97 0.21 -6.50
N VAL A 3 -9.82 -0.15 -5.92
CA VAL A 3 -9.38 -1.55 -5.67
C VAL A 3 -10.51 -2.49 -5.20
N PRO A 4 -11.31 -2.17 -4.17
CA PRO A 4 -12.39 -3.06 -3.73
C PRO A 4 -13.53 -3.20 -4.74
N SER A 5 -13.88 -2.14 -5.47
CA SER A 5 -14.92 -2.19 -6.51
C SER A 5 -14.50 -3.05 -7.69
N SER A 6 -13.22 -3.01 -8.08
CA SER A 6 -12.69 -3.88 -9.14
C SER A 6 -12.70 -5.36 -8.76
N LEU A 7 -12.30 -5.70 -7.53
CA LEU A 7 -12.31 -7.09 -7.04
C LEU A 7 -13.73 -7.64 -6.93
N ALA A 8 -14.69 -6.82 -6.51
CA ALA A 8 -16.10 -7.18 -6.47
C ALA A 8 -16.65 -7.44 -7.88
N MET A 9 -16.24 -6.66 -8.87
CA MET A 9 -16.69 -6.83 -10.25
C MET A 9 -16.12 -8.10 -10.88
N ILE A 10 -14.86 -8.46 -10.59
CA ILE A 10 -14.28 -9.75 -11.00
C ILE A 10 -15.11 -10.92 -10.45
N ARG A 11 -15.51 -10.85 -9.18
CA ARG A 11 -16.38 -11.87 -8.56
C ARG A 11 -17.75 -12.00 -9.23
N ILE A 12 -18.30 -10.90 -9.74
CA ILE A 12 -19.61 -10.91 -10.41
C ILE A 12 -19.47 -11.42 -11.86
N ALA A 13 -18.37 -11.10 -12.52
CA ALA A 13 -18.12 -11.46 -13.92
C ALA A 13 -17.77 -12.95 -14.10
N TYR A 14 -17.01 -13.55 -13.19
CA TYR A 14 -16.59 -14.94 -13.26
C TYR A 14 -17.28 -15.77 -12.18
N GLN A 15 -18.16 -16.69 -12.60
CA GLN A 15 -18.89 -17.58 -11.69
C GLN A 15 -18.13 -18.88 -11.40
N ASP A 16 -17.24 -19.32 -12.29
CA ASP A 16 -16.39 -20.49 -12.08
C ASP A 16 -15.23 -20.14 -11.12
N PRO A 17 -15.04 -20.87 -10.00
CA PRO A 17 -13.93 -20.67 -9.07
C PRO A 17 -12.54 -20.70 -9.72
N VAL A 18 -12.33 -21.52 -10.76
CA VAL A 18 -11.04 -21.64 -11.44
C VAL A 18 -10.75 -20.41 -12.30
N GLU A 19 -11.72 -19.98 -13.11
CA GLU A 19 -11.58 -18.76 -13.92
C GLU A 19 -11.48 -17.51 -13.05
N GLN A 20 -12.22 -17.45 -11.94
CA GLN A 20 -12.16 -16.36 -10.98
C GLN A 20 -10.77 -16.24 -10.34
N ASN A 21 -10.15 -17.37 -9.97
CA ASN A 21 -8.78 -17.39 -9.45
C ASN A 21 -7.77 -16.91 -10.50
N HIS A 22 -7.92 -17.29 -11.77
CA HIS A 22 -7.09 -16.78 -12.86
C HIS A 22 -7.26 -15.26 -13.06
N ALA A 23 -8.50 -14.76 -12.99
CA ALA A 23 -8.76 -13.32 -13.10
C ALA A 23 -8.13 -12.53 -11.93
N TYR A 24 -8.18 -13.05 -10.70
CA TYR A 24 -7.48 -12.45 -9.57
C TYR A 24 -5.95 -12.51 -9.73
N ALA A 25 -5.41 -13.59 -10.28
CA ALA A 25 -3.98 -13.70 -10.55
C ALA A 25 -3.51 -12.63 -11.56
N TRP A 26 -4.28 -12.41 -12.64
CA TRP A 26 -3.99 -11.33 -13.60
C TRP A 26 -4.10 -9.94 -12.98
N TYR A 27 -5.13 -9.71 -12.16
CA TYR A 27 -5.32 -8.45 -11.43
C TYR A 27 -4.12 -8.15 -10.50
N ALA A 28 -3.69 -9.14 -9.71
CA ALA A 28 -2.53 -9.00 -8.83
C ALA A 28 -1.22 -8.80 -9.61
N SER A 29 -1.05 -9.52 -10.73
CA SER A 29 0.13 -9.39 -11.60
C SER A 29 0.25 -7.99 -12.19
N ALA A 30 -0.87 -7.37 -12.59
CA ALA A 30 -0.89 -5.99 -13.07
C ALA A 30 -0.38 -5.00 -12.02
N GLY A 31 -0.69 -5.23 -10.73
CA GLY A 31 -0.16 -4.43 -9.62
C GLY A 31 1.35 -4.55 -9.48
N ALA A 32 1.89 -5.78 -9.54
CA ALA A 32 3.34 -5.99 -9.45
C ALA A 32 4.11 -5.40 -10.66
N ILE A 33 3.56 -5.54 -11.87
CA ILE A 33 4.11 -4.91 -13.08
C ILE A 33 4.08 -3.38 -12.94
N GLY A 34 2.97 -2.84 -12.44
CA GLY A 34 2.82 -1.41 -12.16
C GLY A 34 3.87 -0.90 -11.17
N ASN A 35 4.20 -1.67 -10.13
CA ASN A 35 5.22 -1.29 -9.16
C ASN A 35 6.61 -1.16 -9.82
N VAL A 36 7.04 -2.19 -10.55
CA VAL A 36 8.36 -2.20 -11.22
C VAL A 36 8.45 -1.13 -12.29
N LEU A 37 7.44 -1.02 -13.15
CA LEU A 37 7.40 0.02 -14.17
C LEU A 37 7.35 1.42 -13.54
N GLY A 38 6.64 1.58 -12.43
CA GLY A 38 6.58 2.82 -11.67
C GLY A 38 7.94 3.28 -11.19
N PHE A 39 8.75 2.39 -10.61
CA PHE A 39 10.13 2.70 -10.22
C PHE A 39 10.99 3.10 -11.42
N ILE A 40 10.95 2.34 -12.52
CA ILE A 40 11.77 2.63 -13.70
C ILE A 40 11.38 3.97 -14.32
N ILE A 41 10.09 4.19 -14.57
CA ILE A 41 9.56 5.42 -15.16
C ILE A 41 9.85 6.61 -14.22
N GLY A 42 9.59 6.46 -12.92
CA GLY A 42 9.88 7.47 -11.90
C GLY A 42 11.36 7.83 -11.82
N GLY A 43 12.24 6.83 -11.85
CA GLY A 43 13.70 7.00 -11.85
C GLY A 43 14.20 7.75 -13.09
N VAL A 44 13.72 7.37 -14.28
CA VAL A 44 14.07 8.04 -15.55
C VAL A 44 13.58 9.49 -15.57
N LEU A 45 12.33 9.73 -15.17
CA LEU A 45 11.74 11.07 -15.18
C LEU A 45 12.41 12.00 -14.18
N THR A 46 12.73 11.50 -12.99
CA THR A 46 13.40 12.31 -11.97
C THR A 46 14.86 12.61 -12.36
N ALA A 47 15.52 11.69 -13.07
CA ALA A 47 16.88 11.90 -13.55
C ALA A 47 16.99 12.86 -14.76
N ARG A 48 15.93 12.97 -15.59
CA ARG A 48 15.95 13.73 -16.85
C ARG A 48 15.06 14.97 -16.86
N THR A 49 14.10 15.04 -15.95
CA THR A 49 13.03 16.04 -15.93
C THR A 49 12.68 16.41 -14.49
N THR A 50 11.65 17.24 -14.29
CA THR A 50 11.11 17.59 -12.98
C THR A 50 10.11 16.54 -12.48
N TRP A 51 10.07 16.31 -11.17
CA TRP A 51 9.12 15.43 -10.46
C TRP A 51 7.63 15.62 -10.86
N ARG A 52 7.24 16.83 -11.30
CA ARG A 52 5.87 17.14 -11.75
C ARG A 52 5.41 16.26 -12.92
N TRP A 53 6.33 15.82 -13.77
CA TRP A 53 6.00 14.96 -14.91
C TRP A 53 5.47 13.59 -14.52
N VAL A 54 5.83 13.08 -13.34
CA VAL A 54 5.24 11.84 -12.81
C VAL A 54 3.73 12.02 -12.67
N HIS A 55 3.26 13.17 -12.17
CA HIS A 55 1.85 13.47 -12.00
C HIS A 55 1.14 13.65 -13.34
N TYR A 56 1.80 14.30 -14.32
CA TYR A 56 1.24 14.45 -15.67
C TYR A 56 1.07 13.10 -16.37
N LEU A 57 2.04 12.19 -16.27
CA LEU A 57 1.92 10.87 -16.87
C LEU A 57 0.81 10.03 -16.22
N ILE A 58 0.70 10.08 -14.89
CA ILE A 58 -0.42 9.42 -14.20
C ILE A 58 -1.75 9.97 -14.70
N ALA A 59 -1.89 11.29 -14.85
CA ALA A 59 -3.09 11.91 -15.39
C ALA A 59 -3.38 11.46 -16.84
N ILE A 60 -2.36 11.46 -17.70
CA ILE A 60 -2.46 11.03 -19.11
C ILE A 60 -2.85 9.54 -19.21
N ALA A 61 -2.42 8.68 -18.29
CA ALA A 61 -2.80 7.27 -18.28
C ALA A 61 -4.22 7.06 -17.72
N VAL A 62 -4.55 7.71 -16.60
CA VAL A 62 -5.80 7.47 -15.86
C VAL A 62 -7.02 8.06 -16.56
N ILE A 63 -6.91 9.24 -17.16
CA ILE A 63 -8.05 9.92 -17.83
C ILE A 63 -8.63 9.07 -18.98
N PRO A 64 -7.85 8.68 -20.01
CA PRO A 64 -8.39 7.91 -21.13
C PRO A 64 -8.82 6.50 -20.72
N THR A 65 -8.11 5.85 -19.79
CA THR A 65 -8.53 4.54 -19.29
C THR A 65 -9.84 4.61 -18.51
N SER A 66 -10.07 5.69 -17.76
CA SER A 66 -11.35 5.94 -17.08
C SER A 66 -12.49 6.19 -18.07
N ILE A 67 -12.24 6.95 -19.13
CA ILE A 67 -13.22 7.17 -20.21
C ILE A 67 -13.54 5.85 -20.90
N LEU A 68 -12.52 5.06 -21.25
CA LEU A 68 -12.71 3.78 -21.90
C LEU A 68 -13.48 2.79 -21.01
N ALA A 69 -13.15 2.75 -19.72
CA ALA A 69 -13.84 1.94 -18.73
C ALA A 69 -15.33 2.31 -18.63
N TRP A 70 -15.69 3.60 -18.76
CA TRP A 70 -17.08 4.05 -18.77
C TRP A 70 -17.89 3.45 -19.94
N PHE A 71 -17.27 3.25 -21.10
CA PHE A 71 -17.96 2.71 -22.28
C PHE A 71 -17.95 1.18 -22.36
N ILE A 72 -16.88 0.53 -21.88
CA ILE A 72 -16.71 -0.93 -22.01
C ILE A 72 -17.40 -1.69 -20.87
N LEU A 73 -17.43 -1.12 -19.67
CA LEU A 73 -17.90 -1.86 -18.51
C LEU A 73 -19.42 -2.03 -18.53
N PRO A 74 -19.94 -3.25 -18.31
CA PRO A 74 -21.36 -3.47 -18.19
C PRO A 74 -21.89 -2.70 -16.97
N ASN A 75 -23.06 -2.06 -17.14
CA ASN A 75 -23.72 -1.39 -16.03
C ASN A 75 -23.91 -2.39 -14.88
N PRO A 76 -23.49 -2.04 -13.65
CA PRO A 76 -23.66 -2.93 -12.52
C PRO A 76 -25.15 -3.24 -12.36
N VAL A 77 -25.48 -4.53 -12.29
CA VAL A 77 -26.84 -5.00 -12.04
C VAL A 77 -27.34 -4.29 -10.77
N PRO A 78 -28.50 -3.59 -10.81
CA PRO A 78 -28.98 -2.89 -9.64
C PRO A 78 -29.20 -3.90 -8.52
N LYS A 79 -28.41 -3.80 -7.45
CA LYS A 79 -28.68 -4.58 -6.24
C LYS A 79 -30.05 -4.14 -5.72
N THR A 80 -30.99 -5.07 -5.77
CA THR A 80 -32.25 -4.97 -5.03
C THR A 80 -31.94 -4.86 -3.53
N ASP A 81 -32.55 -3.88 -2.89
CA ASP A 81 -32.71 -3.71 -1.43
C ASP A 81 -31.48 -3.81 -0.52
N LYS A 82 -30.85 -2.65 -0.30
CA LYS A 82 -30.98 -1.88 0.96
C LYS A 82 -30.23 -0.58 0.76
N ARG A 83 -30.93 0.56 0.80
CA ARG A 83 -30.31 1.87 0.98
C ARG A 83 -29.64 1.90 2.36
N ARG A 84 -28.45 1.32 2.48
CA ARG A 84 -27.52 1.72 3.55
C ARG A 84 -27.21 3.17 3.22
N GLY A 85 -27.86 4.10 3.93
CA GLY A 85 -27.58 5.52 3.80
C GLY A 85 -26.08 5.74 4.00
N ILE A 86 -25.53 6.69 3.25
CA ILE A 86 -24.14 7.12 3.46
C ILE A 86 -24.04 7.58 4.91
N ASP A 87 -23.07 7.03 5.65
CA ASP A 87 -22.77 7.47 7.02
C ASP A 87 -22.07 8.84 6.95
N LEU A 88 -22.87 9.87 6.70
CA LEU A 88 -22.40 11.25 6.56
C LEU A 88 -21.68 11.75 7.82
N PRO A 89 -22.20 11.52 9.05
CA PRO A 89 -21.51 11.89 10.27
C PRO A 89 -20.16 11.19 10.44
N GLY A 90 -20.10 9.87 10.21
CA GLY A 90 -18.86 9.10 10.28
C GLY A 90 -17.84 9.55 9.23
N VAL A 91 -18.26 9.73 7.99
CA VAL A 91 -17.39 10.20 6.89
C VAL A 91 -16.85 11.61 7.18
N LEU A 92 -17.67 12.54 7.64
CA LEU A 92 -17.24 13.90 7.93
C LEU A 92 -16.28 13.96 9.13
N THR A 93 -16.57 13.23 10.20
CA THR A 93 -15.69 13.20 11.39
C THR A 93 -14.35 12.55 11.06
N LEU A 94 -14.33 11.40 10.37
CA LEU A 94 -13.10 10.75 9.95
C LEU A 94 -12.27 11.66 9.01
N THR A 95 -12.93 12.24 8.00
CA THR A 95 -12.24 13.09 7.00
C THR A 95 -11.67 14.34 7.65
N ALA A 96 -12.44 15.03 8.50
CA ALA A 96 -11.98 16.20 9.21
C ALA A 96 -10.83 15.87 10.18
N GLY A 97 -10.94 14.77 10.94
CA GLY A 97 -9.88 14.31 11.85
C GLY A 97 -8.58 14.02 11.11
N LEU A 98 -8.66 13.32 9.96
CA LEU A 98 -7.50 13.00 9.14
C LEU A 98 -6.85 14.25 8.53
N ILE A 99 -7.64 15.20 8.02
CA ILE A 99 -7.13 16.47 7.48
C ILE A 99 -6.38 17.24 8.56
N LEU A 100 -6.96 17.35 9.77
CA LEU A 100 -6.34 18.03 10.90
C LEU A 100 -5.04 17.35 11.32
N PHE A 101 -5.01 16.02 11.34
CA PHE A 101 -3.84 15.25 11.70
C PHE A 101 -2.69 15.45 10.70
N VAL A 102 -2.97 15.31 9.40
CA VAL A 102 -2.00 15.55 8.32
C VAL A 102 -1.51 16.99 8.37
N TYR A 103 -2.41 17.95 8.58
CA TYR A 103 -2.05 19.35 8.71
C TYR A 103 -1.14 19.60 9.92
N ALA A 104 -1.41 19.02 11.08
CA ALA A 104 -0.58 19.19 12.28
C ALA A 104 0.84 18.66 12.05
N ILE A 105 0.98 17.49 11.42
CA ILE A 105 2.29 16.91 11.07
C ILE A 105 3.01 17.81 10.06
N SER A 106 2.36 18.23 8.98
CA SER A 106 2.97 19.11 7.98
C SER A 106 3.33 20.48 8.56
N ALA A 107 2.49 21.08 9.39
CA ALA A 107 2.78 22.36 10.03
C ALA A 107 3.89 22.25 11.08
N SER A 108 4.11 21.06 11.65
CA SER A 108 5.16 20.83 12.64
C SER A 108 6.57 20.94 12.07
N SER A 109 6.76 20.68 10.77
CA SER A 109 8.07 20.83 10.13
C SER A 109 8.50 22.29 10.03
N ASP A 110 7.54 23.20 9.81
CA ASP A 110 7.81 24.62 9.60
C ASP A 110 7.76 25.41 10.91
N SER A 111 6.79 25.09 11.77
CA SER A 111 6.46 25.89 12.97
C SER A 111 7.07 25.31 14.25
N GLY A 112 7.59 24.08 14.19
CA GLY A 112 8.07 23.32 15.34
C GLY A 112 6.94 22.72 16.18
N TRP A 113 7.26 21.60 16.85
CA TRP A 113 6.32 20.83 17.68
C TRP A 113 5.76 21.59 18.88
N GLY A 114 6.48 22.59 19.39
CA GLY A 114 6.07 23.42 20.52
C GLY A 114 5.09 24.55 20.16
N SER A 115 4.77 24.74 18.88
CA SER A 115 3.86 25.81 18.46
C SER A 115 2.43 25.54 18.99
N PRO A 116 1.78 26.56 19.61
CA PRO A 116 0.39 26.43 20.06
C PRO A 116 -0.56 25.97 18.94
N GLN A 117 -0.29 26.38 17.70
CA GLN A 117 -1.08 25.99 16.54
C GLN A 117 -0.99 24.48 16.29
N VAL A 118 0.21 23.91 16.27
CA VAL A 118 0.46 22.48 16.04
C VAL A 118 -0.15 21.64 17.15
N ILE A 119 0.05 22.03 18.42
CA ILE A 119 -0.50 21.31 19.57
C ILE A 119 -2.03 21.33 19.52
N THR A 120 -2.62 22.49 19.21
CA THR A 120 -4.09 22.63 19.15
C THR A 120 -4.69 21.77 18.04
N THR A 121 -4.14 21.81 16.82
CA THR A 121 -4.64 20.98 15.72
C THR A 121 -4.40 19.49 15.95
N LEU A 122 -3.28 19.12 16.61
CA LEU A 122 -3.02 17.73 16.98
C LEU A 122 -4.07 17.23 17.99
N VAL A 123 -4.31 17.95 19.08
CA VAL A 123 -5.32 17.58 20.08
C VAL A 123 -6.71 17.53 19.45
N LEU A 124 -7.06 18.51 18.61
CA LEU A 124 -8.33 18.54 17.90
C LEU A 124 -8.51 17.32 17.00
N SER A 125 -7.46 16.91 16.28
CA SER A 125 -7.49 15.73 15.41
C SER A 125 -7.77 14.45 16.20
N VAL A 126 -7.11 14.28 17.34
CA VAL A 126 -7.27 13.10 18.21
C VAL A 126 -8.69 13.07 18.80
N VAL A 127 -9.24 14.21 19.21
CA VAL A 127 -10.61 14.29 19.73
C VAL A 127 -11.64 13.96 18.66
N VAL A 128 -11.48 14.52 17.45
CA VAL A 128 -12.40 14.28 16.33
C VAL A 128 -12.33 12.82 15.85
N MET A 129 -11.13 12.24 15.76
CA MET A 129 -10.97 10.80 15.48
C MET A 129 -11.52 9.93 16.62
N GLY A 130 -11.35 10.33 17.88
CA GLY A 130 -11.95 9.65 19.03
C GLY A 130 -13.48 9.63 18.97
N ALA A 131 -14.09 10.74 18.55
CA ALA A 131 -15.54 10.84 18.37
C ALA A 131 -16.05 9.88 17.28
N PHE A 132 -15.28 9.68 16.21
CA PHE A 132 -15.60 8.68 15.18
C PHE A 132 -15.71 7.25 15.76
N PHE A 133 -14.77 6.84 16.62
CA PHE A 133 -14.85 5.52 17.29
C PHE A 133 -16.04 5.39 18.25
N GLY A 134 -16.54 6.51 18.79
CA GLY A 134 -17.76 6.52 19.61
C GLY A 134 -19.04 6.39 18.77
N VAL A 135 -19.04 6.95 17.55
CA VAL A 135 -20.16 6.88 16.61
C VAL A 135 -20.24 5.49 15.95
N GLU A 136 -19.10 4.94 15.54
CA GLU A 136 -19.04 3.68 14.85
C GLU A 136 -18.64 2.56 15.81
N ARG A 137 -19.63 1.76 16.26
CA ARG A 137 -19.39 0.56 17.08
C ARG A 137 -18.71 -0.55 16.27
N ILE A 138 -17.43 -0.35 15.98
CA ILE A 138 -16.63 -1.22 15.11
C ILE A 138 -15.95 -2.32 15.95
N ASN A 139 -16.41 -3.56 15.84
CA ASN A 139 -15.71 -4.76 16.37
C ASN A 139 -14.50 -5.18 15.50
N PHE A 140 -14.19 -4.41 14.46
CA PHE A 140 -13.25 -4.69 13.36
C PHE A 140 -11.87 -4.01 13.50
N ILE A 141 -11.66 -3.26 14.58
CA ILE A 141 -10.49 -2.41 14.83
C ILE A 141 -9.15 -3.17 14.78
N PRO A 142 -8.98 -4.34 15.42
CA PRO A 142 -7.65 -4.95 15.55
C PRO A 142 -7.06 -5.43 14.23
N LEU A 143 -7.86 -6.07 13.36
CA LEU A 143 -7.36 -6.61 12.10
C LEU A 143 -7.10 -5.54 11.04
N PHE A 144 -7.85 -4.43 11.09
CA PHE A 144 -7.64 -3.28 10.21
C PHE A 144 -6.28 -2.62 10.48
N PHE A 145 -5.99 -2.30 11.75
CA PHE A 145 -4.69 -1.75 12.14
C PHE A 145 -3.55 -2.74 11.85
N TYR A 146 -3.80 -4.03 12.02
CA TYR A 146 -2.83 -5.06 11.71
C TYR A 146 -2.48 -5.12 10.22
N GLY A 147 -3.48 -5.14 9.34
CA GLY A 147 -3.25 -5.10 7.88
C GLY A 147 -2.56 -3.81 7.43
N TRP A 148 -2.82 -2.69 8.12
CA TRP A 148 -2.16 -1.41 7.86
C TRP A 148 -0.64 -1.47 8.08
N THR A 149 -0.16 -2.31 9.01
CA THR A 149 1.29 -2.46 9.25
C THR A 149 2.06 -2.92 8.01
N ALA A 150 1.45 -3.76 7.17
CA ALA A 150 2.03 -4.21 5.90
C ALA A 150 2.22 -3.05 4.92
N TYR A 151 1.21 -2.18 4.79
CA TYR A 151 1.26 -1.02 3.92
C TYR A 151 2.22 0.05 4.43
N TRP A 152 2.23 0.29 5.75
CA TRP A 152 3.14 1.27 6.35
C TRP A 152 4.60 0.84 6.19
N TRP A 153 4.87 -0.46 6.36
CA TRP A 153 6.20 -1.02 6.13
C TRP A 153 6.62 -0.93 4.66
N LEU A 154 5.74 -1.26 3.71
CA LEU A 154 6.01 -1.15 2.27
C LEU A 154 6.40 0.28 1.90
N LEU A 155 5.56 1.26 2.22
CA LEU A 155 5.80 2.65 1.87
C LEU A 155 7.03 3.22 2.59
N GLY A 156 7.20 2.89 3.87
CA GLY A 156 8.32 3.35 4.67
C GLY A 156 9.66 2.80 4.17
N MET A 157 9.72 1.51 3.84
CA MET A 157 10.97 0.91 3.35
C MET A 157 11.32 1.38 1.94
N GLU A 158 10.33 1.59 1.04
CA GLU A 158 10.61 2.08 -0.32
C GLU A 158 11.22 3.48 -0.29
N LEU A 159 10.66 4.39 0.51
CA LEU A 159 11.22 5.73 0.69
C LEU A 159 12.63 5.68 1.27
N GLN A 160 12.82 4.89 2.34
CA GLN A 160 14.11 4.78 3.01
C GLN A 160 15.20 4.21 2.10
N LEU A 161 14.90 3.17 1.30
CA LEU A 161 15.87 2.57 0.38
C LEU A 161 16.27 3.54 -0.74
N VAL A 162 15.31 4.29 -1.30
CA VAL A 162 15.62 5.31 -2.30
C VAL A 162 16.52 6.40 -1.71
N ASP A 163 16.27 6.82 -0.47
CA ASP A 163 17.14 7.77 0.23
C ASP A 163 18.53 7.18 0.51
N VAL A 164 18.64 5.92 0.93
CA VAL A 164 19.94 5.25 1.10
C VAL A 164 20.70 5.21 -0.24
N PHE A 165 20.06 4.83 -1.33
CA PHE A 165 20.73 4.74 -2.62
C PHE A 165 21.19 6.12 -3.12
N THR A 166 20.33 7.12 -3.02
CA THR A 166 20.61 8.45 -3.60
C THR A 166 21.43 9.36 -2.69
N GLN A 167 21.15 9.36 -1.38
CA GLN A 167 21.81 10.25 -0.43
C GLN A 167 23.05 9.61 0.21
N LEU A 168 23.00 8.33 0.60
CA LEU A 168 24.12 7.66 1.26
C LEU A 168 25.12 7.07 0.26
N TRP A 169 24.63 6.38 -0.77
CA TRP A 169 25.48 5.74 -1.78
C TRP A 169 25.79 6.63 -2.98
N HIS A 170 25.17 7.82 -3.07
CA HIS A 170 25.32 8.76 -4.16
C HIS A 170 25.00 8.18 -5.55
N ASP A 171 24.13 7.16 -5.60
CA ASP A 171 23.65 6.61 -6.85
C ASP A 171 22.74 7.60 -7.56
N SER A 172 22.74 7.56 -8.90
CA SER A 172 21.69 8.22 -9.68
C SER A 172 20.32 7.61 -9.37
N SER A 173 19.25 8.41 -9.43
CA SER A 173 17.86 7.95 -9.27
C SER A 173 17.50 6.78 -10.20
N LEU A 174 18.15 6.68 -11.36
CA LEU A 174 17.97 5.56 -12.28
C LEU A 174 18.55 4.25 -11.71
N ILE A 175 19.75 4.30 -11.11
CA ILE A 175 20.39 3.13 -10.51
C ILE A 175 19.62 2.69 -9.26
N ALA A 176 19.16 3.65 -8.46
CA ALA A 176 18.27 3.39 -7.33
C ALA A 176 16.99 2.64 -7.76
N ALA A 177 16.34 3.09 -8.85
CA ALA A 177 15.18 2.42 -9.41
C ALA A 177 15.50 0.99 -9.89
N VAL A 178 16.66 0.77 -10.52
CA VAL A 178 17.10 -0.56 -10.95
C VAL A 178 17.32 -1.49 -9.75
N ARG A 179 17.88 -0.98 -8.65
CA ARG A 179 18.07 -1.72 -7.39
C ARG A 179 16.75 -2.06 -6.68
N CYS A 180 15.67 -1.36 -7.00
CA CYS A 180 14.31 -1.65 -6.53
C CYS A 180 13.54 -2.66 -7.41
N ILE A 181 14.07 -3.07 -8.57
CA ILE A 181 13.39 -4.07 -9.43
C ILE A 181 13.04 -5.39 -8.71
N PRO A 182 13.90 -5.94 -7.81
CA PRO A 182 13.57 -7.16 -7.09
C PRO A 182 12.27 -7.11 -6.27
N LEU A 183 11.76 -5.92 -5.94
CA LEU A 183 10.48 -5.71 -5.24
C LEU A 183 9.31 -6.39 -5.97
N GLY A 184 9.25 -6.27 -7.30
CA GLY A 184 8.15 -6.85 -8.08
C GLY A 184 8.12 -8.37 -8.05
N PRO A 185 9.18 -9.06 -8.53
CA PRO A 185 9.24 -10.52 -8.53
C PRO A 185 9.13 -11.11 -7.13
N SER A 186 9.73 -10.49 -6.11
CA SER A 186 9.61 -10.96 -4.72
C SER A 186 8.19 -10.83 -4.17
N GLY A 187 7.47 -9.75 -4.51
CA GLY A 187 6.05 -9.58 -4.18
C GLY A 187 5.13 -10.59 -4.87
N VAL A 188 5.39 -10.91 -6.14
CA VAL A 188 4.61 -11.96 -6.85
C VAL A 188 4.86 -13.32 -6.21
N LEU A 189 6.13 -13.66 -5.97
CA LEU A 189 6.51 -14.93 -5.36
C LEU A 189 5.95 -15.06 -3.93
N SER A 190 5.98 -13.98 -3.14
CA SER A 190 5.44 -13.99 -1.78
C SER A 190 3.94 -14.21 -1.75
N CYS A 191 3.17 -13.51 -2.58
CA CYS A 191 1.72 -13.70 -2.70
C CYS A 191 1.37 -15.12 -3.14
N TYR A 192 2.11 -15.68 -4.11
CA TYR A 192 1.91 -17.05 -4.57
C TYR A 192 2.17 -18.09 -3.47
N LEU A 193 3.30 -17.96 -2.75
CA LEU A 193 3.64 -18.87 -1.65
C LEU A 193 2.65 -18.71 -0.49
N ALA A 194 2.34 -17.48 -0.08
CA ALA A 194 1.37 -17.21 0.98
C ALA A 194 -0.01 -17.81 0.64
N GLY A 195 -0.47 -17.68 -0.60
CA GLY A 195 -1.72 -18.29 -1.07
C GLY A 195 -1.72 -19.83 -1.00
N LYS A 196 -0.57 -20.47 -1.21
CA LYS A 196 -0.44 -21.95 -1.06
C LYS A 196 -0.45 -22.39 0.41
N TYR A 197 0.13 -21.59 1.30
CA TYR A 197 0.29 -21.94 2.72
C TYR A 197 -0.89 -21.47 3.60
N VAL A 198 -1.70 -20.51 3.16
CA VAL A 198 -2.81 -19.96 3.96
C VAL A 198 -3.87 -20.99 4.31
N THR A 199 -4.09 -21.98 3.44
CA THR A 199 -5.08 -23.05 3.68
C THR A 199 -4.63 -24.06 4.74
N ARG A 200 -3.32 -24.12 5.04
CA ARG A 200 -2.75 -25.07 6.01
C ARG A 200 -2.52 -24.46 7.39
N ALA A 201 -2.12 -23.19 7.46
CA ALA A 201 -1.78 -22.54 8.73
C ALA A 201 -1.90 -21.00 8.67
N PRO A 202 -3.12 -20.44 8.69
CA PRO A 202 -3.33 -18.99 8.57
C PRO A 202 -2.74 -18.20 9.75
N HIS A 203 -2.80 -18.73 10.97
CA HIS A 203 -2.21 -18.09 12.16
C HIS A 203 -0.68 -17.98 12.09
N THR A 204 -0.01 -18.96 11.49
CA THR A 204 1.46 -18.94 11.33
C THR A 204 1.90 -17.86 10.34
N LEU A 205 1.10 -17.59 9.30
CA LEU A 205 1.37 -16.48 8.38
C LEU A 205 1.18 -15.13 9.05
N LEU A 206 0.14 -15.01 9.89
CA LEU A 206 -0.10 -13.79 10.65
C LEU A 206 1.06 -13.53 11.62
N ILE A 207 1.48 -14.49 12.45
CA ILE A 207 2.56 -14.23 13.43
C ILE A 207 3.94 -14.19 12.77
N GLY A 208 4.19 -15.04 11.77
CA GLY A 208 5.47 -15.11 11.06
C GLY A 208 5.73 -13.89 10.16
N GLY A 209 4.69 -13.31 9.56
CA GLY A 209 4.82 -12.19 8.64
C GLY A 209 5.58 -10.98 9.22
N PRO A 210 5.16 -10.41 10.36
CA PRO A 210 5.86 -9.29 11.01
C PRO A 210 7.27 -9.64 11.44
N THR A 211 7.53 -10.88 11.86
CA THR A 211 8.90 -11.28 12.23
C THR A 211 9.83 -11.24 11.03
N LEU A 212 9.38 -11.69 9.85
CA LEU A 212 10.14 -11.58 8.61
C LEU A 212 10.32 -10.12 8.18
N MET A 213 9.29 -9.29 8.30
CA MET A 213 9.38 -7.85 8.03
C MET A 213 10.37 -7.14 8.98
N ALA A 214 10.39 -7.52 10.26
CA ALA A 214 11.34 -6.99 11.24
C ALA A 214 12.77 -7.42 10.90
N VAL A 215 12.99 -8.69 10.55
CA VAL A 215 14.30 -9.19 10.09
C VAL A 215 14.77 -8.44 8.85
N ALA A 216 13.89 -8.23 7.87
CA ALA A 216 14.21 -7.45 6.67
C ALA A 216 14.60 -6.00 7.01
N SER A 217 13.90 -5.37 7.95
CA SER A 217 14.22 -4.02 8.42
C SER A 217 15.59 -3.95 9.08
N ILE A 218 15.96 -4.97 9.86
CA ILE A 218 17.30 -5.10 10.46
C ILE A 218 18.36 -5.29 9.37
N LEU A 219 18.09 -6.12 8.36
CA LEU A 219 19.01 -6.31 7.23
C LEU A 219 19.23 -5.00 6.46
N PHE A 220 18.19 -4.21 6.21
CA PHE A 220 18.33 -2.90 5.59
C PHE A 220 19.18 -1.94 6.42
N ALA A 221 19.00 -1.93 7.74
CA ALA A 221 19.81 -1.12 8.65
C ALA A 221 21.31 -1.48 8.63
N LEU A 222 21.65 -2.72 8.29
CA LEU A 222 23.03 -3.22 8.19
C LEU A 222 23.65 -3.03 6.79
N GLY A 223 22.87 -2.58 5.81
CA GLY A 223 23.29 -2.33 4.43
C GLY A 223 23.90 -0.93 4.23
N ASP A 224 24.91 -0.59 5.03
CA ASP A 224 25.60 0.72 5.00
C ASP A 224 26.43 0.96 3.73
N THR A 225 27.06 -0.07 3.15
CA THR A 225 27.91 0.05 1.96
C THR A 225 27.31 -0.64 0.72
N PRO A 226 27.59 -0.14 -0.51
CA PRO A 226 27.12 -0.73 -1.76
C PRO A 226 27.47 -2.22 -1.91
N ASP A 227 28.61 -2.65 -1.36
CA ASP A 227 29.10 -4.03 -1.41
C ASP A 227 28.17 -5.01 -0.68
N LYS A 228 27.42 -4.51 0.31
CA LYS A 228 26.43 -5.28 1.08
C LYS A 228 25.06 -5.35 0.40
N TYR A 229 24.90 -4.80 -0.80
CA TYR A 229 23.63 -4.84 -1.52
C TYR A 229 23.11 -6.28 -1.69
N TRP A 230 23.94 -7.19 -2.20
CA TRP A 230 23.50 -8.56 -2.48
C TRP A 230 23.25 -9.39 -1.21
N SER A 231 24.03 -9.16 -0.15
CA SER A 231 23.93 -9.93 1.09
C SER A 231 22.82 -9.43 2.01
N HIS A 232 22.65 -8.11 2.14
CA HIS A 232 21.73 -7.51 3.10
C HIS A 232 20.48 -6.96 2.42
N ILE A 233 20.63 -6.07 1.44
CA ILE A 233 19.48 -5.38 0.84
C ILE A 233 18.66 -6.34 -0.02
N PHE A 234 19.27 -7.02 -0.98
CA PHE A 234 18.58 -7.96 -1.86
C PHE A 234 17.89 -9.08 -1.06
N THR A 235 18.58 -9.65 -0.07
CA THR A 235 18.02 -10.66 0.84
C THR A 235 16.87 -10.09 1.68
N GLY A 236 17.04 -8.88 2.20
CA GLY A 236 16.01 -8.16 2.96
C GLY A 236 14.77 -7.86 2.11
N LEU A 237 14.94 -7.52 0.83
CA LEU A 237 13.83 -7.30 -0.10
C LEU A 237 12.99 -8.57 -0.24
N ILE A 238 13.64 -9.72 -0.45
CA ILE A 238 12.95 -11.01 -0.59
C ILE A 238 12.24 -11.39 0.71
N ILE A 239 12.96 -11.38 1.83
CA ILE A 239 12.41 -11.78 3.15
C ILE A 239 11.26 -10.87 3.57
N GLY A 240 11.43 -9.56 3.39
CA GLY A 240 10.43 -8.57 3.79
C GLY A 240 9.14 -8.68 2.96
N HIS A 241 9.26 -8.91 1.65
CA HIS A 241 8.09 -9.13 0.79
C HIS A 241 7.40 -10.47 1.07
N MET A 242 8.16 -11.51 1.44
CA MET A 242 7.59 -12.76 1.96
C MET A 242 6.77 -12.53 3.23
N GLY A 243 7.31 -11.76 4.18
CA GLY A 243 6.59 -11.38 5.40
C GLY A 243 5.31 -10.59 5.12
N MET A 244 5.40 -9.57 4.28
CA MET A 244 4.26 -8.74 3.86
C MET A 244 3.18 -9.54 3.15
N GLY A 245 3.55 -10.41 2.20
CA GLY A 245 2.60 -11.27 1.49
C GLY A 245 1.83 -12.18 2.45
N GLY A 246 2.50 -12.71 3.48
CA GLY A 246 1.88 -13.48 4.54
C GLY A 246 0.87 -12.69 5.37
N VAL A 247 1.22 -11.46 5.80
CA VAL A 247 0.28 -10.58 6.52
C VAL A 247 -0.92 -10.23 5.65
N TYR A 248 -0.68 -9.83 4.40
CA TYR A 248 -1.73 -9.40 3.47
C TYR A 248 -2.73 -10.52 3.17
N VAL A 249 -2.24 -11.71 2.81
CA VAL A 249 -3.08 -12.89 2.53
C VAL A 249 -3.76 -13.40 3.80
N GLY A 250 -3.07 -13.39 4.94
CA GLY A 250 -3.63 -13.81 6.23
C GLY A 250 -4.78 -12.91 6.68
N CYS A 251 -4.63 -11.59 6.58
CA CYS A 251 -5.69 -10.63 6.93
C CYS A 251 -6.90 -10.78 6.02
N THR A 252 -6.69 -10.82 4.70
CA THR A 252 -7.79 -10.92 3.73
C THR A 252 -8.59 -12.21 3.89
N THR A 253 -7.93 -13.33 4.23
CA THR A 253 -8.61 -14.62 4.44
C THR A 253 -9.41 -14.67 5.75
N MET A 254 -8.96 -14.01 6.82
CA MET A 254 -9.73 -13.97 8.08
C MET A 254 -10.86 -12.94 8.10
N ILE A 255 -10.84 -11.98 7.18
CA ILE A 255 -11.89 -10.95 7.04
C ILE A 255 -13.07 -11.44 6.19
N MET A 256 -12.83 -12.31 5.22
CA MET A 256 -13.87 -12.90 4.35
C MET A 256 -14.56 -14.09 5.02
#